data_AF-A0A4R1KWM0-F1
#
_entry.id   AF-A0A4R1KWM0-F1
#
_cell.length_a   1.000
_cell.length_b   1.000
_cell.length_c   1.000
_cell.angle_alpha   90.00
_cell.angle_beta   90.00
_cell.angle_gamma   90.00
#
_symmetry.space_group_name_H-M   'P 1'
#
loop_
_entity.id
_entity.type
_entity.pdbx_description
1 polymer ?
#
loop_
_entity_poly.entity_id
_entity_poly.type
_entity_poly.pdbx_seq_one_letter_code
_entity_poly.pdbx_strand_id
1 'polypeptide(L)'
;MKKVLALFCVFVLCSAFQCDDEPLEGEFVTEDQAACVLATENTIEAALAFLGATEDNYTDICNTYKTVIEAQIAACGDDNGELQALIDELGDCTQEQNENDILGTWLLTAWIGEEPVDLNNDGTGSTNFLEEMDCYNNETLVFNDDGTGASISTSYADIEIFLDPDNSEEFDFTVDCILENETTQFTWTQDGNIITTTDVFGTFDWTLEGNTLSTTIPEGFTVINTEDATVNTIQDLTFVYTKQ
;
A
#
# COMPACT_ATOMS: atom_id res chain seq x y z
N MET A 1 5.08 -40.48 -37.46
CA MET A 1 4.69 -41.31 -38.63
C MET A 1 3.25 -40.96 -39.01
N LYS A 2 3.00 -40.79 -40.33
CA LYS A 2 1.71 -40.77 -41.08
C LYS A 2 0.70 -39.68 -40.69
N LYS A 3 0.46 -38.64 -41.51
CA LYS A 3 -0.22 -38.59 -42.84
C LYS A 3 -1.63 -39.20 -42.84
N VAL A 4 -2.62 -38.30 -42.67
CA VAL A 4 -3.75 -37.96 -43.57
C VAL A 4 -4.42 -39.10 -44.36
N LEU A 5 -5.75 -39.21 -44.20
CA LEU A 5 -6.72 -39.63 -45.22
C LEU A 5 -8.07 -38.96 -44.87
N ALA A 6 -8.44 -37.80 -45.44
CA ALA A 6 -9.02 -37.56 -46.76
C ALA A 6 -10.46 -38.08 -46.94
N LEU A 7 -11.43 -37.16 -46.83
CA LEU A 7 -12.73 -37.12 -47.54
C LEU A 7 -13.38 -35.75 -47.25
N PHE A 8 -13.06 -34.64 -47.93
CA PHE A 8 -13.47 -34.25 -49.29
C PHE A 8 -14.93 -34.55 -49.61
N CYS A 9 -15.79 -33.56 -49.36
CA CYS A 9 -17.03 -33.18 -50.07
C CYS A 9 -18.02 -32.58 -49.07
N VAL A 10 -17.98 -31.24 -48.91
CA VAL A 10 -19.10 -30.28 -48.78
C VAL A 10 -18.45 -28.97 -48.31
N PHE A 11 -17.77 -28.27 -49.23
CA PHE A 11 -17.27 -26.90 -49.00
C PHE A 11 -17.68 -25.97 -50.16
N VAL A 12 -18.83 -26.25 -50.79
CA VAL A 12 -19.38 -25.41 -51.88
C VAL A 12 -20.91 -25.37 -51.82
N LEU A 13 -21.48 -25.11 -50.64
CA LEU A 13 -22.91 -24.76 -50.51
C LEU A 13 -23.18 -23.66 -49.47
N CYS A 14 -22.17 -22.86 -49.09
CA CYS A 14 -22.38 -21.62 -48.33
C CYS A 14 -22.66 -20.41 -49.25
N SER A 15 -23.61 -20.56 -50.18
CA SER A 15 -24.06 -19.45 -51.02
C SER A 15 -25.50 -19.64 -51.48
N ALA A 16 -26.44 -19.88 -50.54
CA ALA A 16 -27.88 -19.84 -50.83
C ALA A 16 -28.79 -19.77 -49.59
N PHE A 17 -28.32 -19.37 -48.41
CA PHE A 17 -29.23 -18.80 -47.43
C PHE A 17 -29.32 -17.31 -47.74
N GLN A 18 -30.43 -16.97 -48.38
CA GLN A 18 -30.87 -15.63 -48.65
C GLN A 18 -30.81 -14.84 -47.33
N CYS A 19 -29.88 -13.89 -47.25
CA CYS A 19 -30.15 -12.68 -46.50
C CYS A 19 -31.42 -12.11 -47.14
N ASP A 20 -32.51 -12.03 -46.37
CA ASP A 20 -33.51 -11.02 -46.67
C ASP A 20 -32.76 -9.69 -46.57
N ASP A 21 -32.53 -9.06 -47.73
CA ASP A 21 -32.21 -7.64 -47.84
C ASP A 21 -33.41 -6.90 -47.24
N GLU A 22 -33.42 -6.78 -45.92
CA GLU A 22 -34.22 -5.77 -45.24
C GLU A 22 -33.65 -4.43 -45.72
N PRO A 23 -34.48 -3.55 -46.32
CA PRO A 23 -33.99 -2.28 -46.80
C PRO A 23 -33.34 -1.58 -45.61
N LEU A 24 -32.12 -1.11 -45.82
CA LEU A 24 -31.42 -0.17 -44.95
C LEU A 24 -32.30 1.09 -44.84
N GLU A 25 -33.32 1.04 -43.98
CA GLU A 25 -33.88 2.23 -43.37
C GLU A 25 -32.74 2.76 -42.50
N GLY A 26 -32.09 3.81 -43.00
CA GLY A 26 -31.19 4.60 -42.20
C GLY A 26 -31.99 5.19 -41.05
N GLU A 27 -32.07 4.45 -39.94
CA GLU A 27 -32.36 5.03 -38.64
C GLU A 27 -31.14 5.88 -38.33
N PHE A 28 -31.25 7.17 -38.66
CA PHE A 28 -30.32 8.16 -38.17
C PHE A 28 -30.36 8.06 -36.66
N VAL A 29 -29.29 7.51 -36.08
CA VAL A 29 -29.06 7.54 -34.63
C VAL A 29 -29.27 8.99 -34.22
N THR A 30 -30.34 9.22 -33.47
CA THR A 30 -30.61 10.55 -32.92
C THR A 30 -29.45 10.92 -32.00
N GLU A 31 -29.15 12.22 -31.83
CA GLU A 31 -28.06 12.64 -30.93
C GLU A 31 -28.21 12.01 -29.53
N ASP A 32 -29.45 11.79 -29.10
CA ASP A 32 -29.81 11.13 -27.85
C ASP A 32 -29.43 9.63 -27.83
N GLN A 33 -29.66 8.86 -28.90
CA GLN A 33 -29.21 7.46 -28.99
C GLN A 33 -27.68 7.35 -29.02
N ALA A 34 -26.98 8.30 -29.64
CA ALA A 34 -25.51 8.31 -29.68
C ALA A 34 -24.91 8.60 -28.29
N ALA A 35 -25.52 9.52 -27.53
CA ALA A 35 -25.13 9.82 -26.16
C ALA A 35 -25.30 8.61 -25.23
N CYS A 36 -26.39 7.85 -25.39
CA CYS A 36 -26.64 6.64 -24.59
C CYS A 36 -25.61 5.53 -24.86
N VAL A 37 -25.24 5.30 -26.13
CA VAL A 37 -24.21 4.30 -26.48
C VAL A 37 -22.87 4.66 -25.84
N LEU A 38 -22.45 5.93 -25.96
CA LEU A 38 -21.21 6.41 -25.35
C LEU A 38 -21.22 6.28 -23.82
N ALA A 39 -22.33 6.64 -23.17
CA ALA A 39 -22.45 6.51 -21.72
C ALA A 39 -22.35 5.06 -21.26
N THR A 40 -22.93 4.12 -22.03
CA THR A 40 -22.81 2.68 -21.76
C THR A 40 -21.37 2.17 -21.90
N GLU A 41 -20.63 2.63 -22.92
CA GLU A 41 -19.20 2.28 -23.08
C GLU A 41 -18.35 2.78 -21.91
N ASN A 42 -18.57 4.03 -21.47
CA ASN A 42 -17.87 4.60 -20.31
C ASN A 42 -18.18 3.83 -19.01
N THR A 43 -19.43 3.38 -18.83
CA THR A 43 -19.79 2.54 -17.67
C THR A 43 -19.06 1.20 -17.69
N ILE A 44 -18.94 0.56 -18.86
CA ILE A 44 -18.21 -0.71 -18.98
C ILE A 44 -16.72 -0.51 -18.66
N GLU A 45 -16.11 0.57 -19.15
CA GLU A 45 -14.71 0.88 -18.86
C GLU A 45 -14.48 1.12 -17.37
N ALA A 46 -15.32 1.93 -16.73
CA ALA A 46 -15.21 2.19 -15.29
C ALA A 46 -15.51 0.95 -14.44
N ALA A 47 -16.42 0.08 -14.87
CA ALA A 47 -16.65 -1.21 -14.21
C ALA A 47 -15.41 -2.11 -14.24
N LEU A 48 -14.70 -2.15 -15.38
CA LEU A 48 -13.44 -2.88 -15.50
C LEU A 48 -12.35 -2.28 -14.61
N ALA A 49 -12.25 -0.95 -14.54
CA ALA A 49 -11.34 -0.28 -13.63
C ALA A 49 -11.66 -0.60 -12.16
N PHE A 50 -12.94 -0.60 -11.80
CA PHE A 50 -13.41 -0.94 -10.46
C PHE A 50 -13.07 -2.37 -10.05
N LEU A 51 -13.15 -3.34 -10.97
CA LEU A 51 -12.71 -4.73 -10.71
C LEU A 51 -11.20 -4.87 -10.44
N GLY A 52 -10.40 -3.90 -10.88
CA GLY A 52 -8.96 -3.84 -10.65
C GLY A 52 -8.54 -2.86 -9.55
N ALA A 53 -9.49 -2.30 -8.80
CA ALA A 53 -9.19 -1.34 -7.75
C ALA A 53 -8.39 -1.98 -6.61
N THR A 54 -7.44 -1.23 -6.07
CA THR A 54 -6.67 -1.55 -4.85
C THR A 54 -7.22 -0.69 -3.70
N GLU A 55 -6.80 -0.97 -2.47
CA GLU A 55 -7.20 -0.17 -1.31
C GLU A 55 -6.87 1.32 -1.49
N ASP A 56 -5.69 1.62 -2.01
CA ASP A 56 -5.20 2.99 -2.22
C ASP A 56 -6.03 3.83 -3.20
N ASN A 57 -6.70 3.20 -4.18
CA ASN A 57 -7.42 3.91 -5.25
C ASN A 57 -8.91 3.57 -5.29
N TYR A 58 -9.40 2.74 -4.37
CA TYR A 58 -10.78 2.27 -4.35
C TYR A 58 -11.78 3.42 -4.36
N THR A 59 -11.61 4.41 -3.47
CA THR A 59 -12.56 5.52 -3.34
C THR A 59 -12.66 6.34 -4.62
N ASP A 60 -11.53 6.64 -5.26
CA ASP A 60 -11.50 7.41 -6.51
C ASP A 60 -12.14 6.63 -7.67
N ILE A 61 -11.80 5.33 -7.80
CA ILE A 61 -12.34 4.48 -8.87
C ILE A 61 -13.84 4.21 -8.65
N CYS A 62 -14.27 3.95 -7.42
CA CYS A 62 -15.69 3.77 -7.07
C CYS A 62 -16.52 5.00 -7.40
N ASN A 63 -16.04 6.20 -7.02
CA ASN A 63 -16.74 7.45 -7.33
C ASN A 63 -16.78 7.74 -8.83
N THR A 64 -15.70 7.41 -9.55
CA THR A 64 -15.67 7.49 -11.02
C THR A 64 -16.72 6.56 -11.63
N TYR A 65 -16.80 5.32 -11.15
CA TYR A 65 -17.79 4.34 -11.62
C TYR A 65 -19.23 4.81 -11.35
N LYS A 66 -19.50 5.33 -10.15
CA LYS A 66 -20.80 5.91 -9.79
C LYS A 66 -21.19 7.06 -10.71
N THR A 67 -20.24 7.96 -11.01
CA THR A 67 -20.45 9.12 -11.88
C THR A 67 -20.83 8.72 -13.31
N VAL A 68 -20.19 7.68 -13.87
CA VAL A 68 -20.53 7.24 -15.23
C VAL A 68 -21.86 6.48 -15.28
N ILE A 69 -22.25 5.77 -14.21
CA ILE A 69 -23.60 5.19 -14.09
C ILE A 69 -24.64 6.31 -14.06
N GLU A 70 -24.44 7.38 -13.29
CA GLU A 70 -25.33 8.54 -13.28
C GLU A 70 -25.45 9.20 -14.67
N ALA A 71 -24.35 9.29 -15.41
CA ALA A 71 -24.35 9.78 -16.79
C ALA A 71 -25.13 8.84 -17.74
N GLN A 72 -25.02 7.52 -17.53
CA GLN A 72 -25.80 6.54 -18.28
C GLN A 72 -27.30 6.65 -17.97
N ILE A 73 -27.69 6.80 -16.70
CA ILE A 73 -29.09 7.04 -16.33
C ILE A 73 -29.61 8.32 -16.99
N ALA A 74 -28.82 9.39 -17.00
CA ALA A 74 -29.21 10.65 -17.62
C ALA A 74 -29.38 10.57 -19.14
N ALA A 75 -28.56 9.76 -19.83
CA ALA A 75 -28.57 9.62 -21.28
C ALA A 75 -29.55 8.55 -21.79
N CYS A 76 -29.69 7.44 -21.07
CA CYS A 76 -30.45 6.25 -21.48
C CYS A 76 -31.78 6.06 -20.74
N GLY A 77 -31.95 6.68 -19.57
CA GLY A 77 -33.02 6.36 -18.63
C GLY A 77 -32.73 5.08 -17.83
N ASP A 78 -33.53 4.86 -16.78
CA ASP A 78 -33.44 3.71 -15.86
C ASP A 78 -34.84 3.31 -15.36
N ASP A 79 -35.73 2.97 -16.30
CA ASP A 79 -37.14 2.68 -16.00
C ASP A 79 -37.32 1.44 -15.11
N ASN A 80 -36.38 0.49 -15.15
CA ASN A 80 -36.35 -0.70 -14.29
C ASN A 80 -35.63 -0.47 -12.96
N GLY A 81 -34.93 0.66 -12.79
CA GLY A 81 -34.22 1.01 -11.56
C GLY A 81 -32.97 0.17 -11.32
N GLU A 82 -32.48 -0.57 -12.30
CA GLU A 82 -31.33 -1.47 -12.14
C GLU A 82 -30.03 -0.69 -11.97
N LEU A 83 -29.87 0.44 -12.68
CA LEU A 83 -28.69 1.28 -12.56
C LEU A 83 -28.69 2.06 -11.24
N GLN A 84 -29.85 2.55 -10.80
CA GLN A 84 -30.00 3.17 -9.49
C GLN A 84 -29.74 2.18 -8.36
N ALA A 85 -30.20 0.94 -8.48
CA ALA A 85 -29.90 -0.10 -7.49
C ALA A 85 -28.40 -0.39 -7.38
N LEU A 86 -27.67 -0.35 -8.50
CA LEU A 86 -26.22 -0.48 -8.51
C LEU A 86 -25.52 0.69 -7.81
N ILE A 87 -25.98 1.93 -8.03
CA ILE A 87 -25.50 3.13 -7.32
C ILE A 87 -25.74 2.99 -5.80
N ASP A 88 -26.89 2.47 -5.41
CA ASP A 88 -27.25 2.26 -4.01
C ASP A 88 -26.38 1.16 -3.36
N GLU A 89 -26.07 0.08 -4.10
CA GLU A 89 -25.17 -0.99 -3.67
C GLU A 89 -23.73 -0.51 -3.48
N LEU A 90 -23.25 0.39 -4.35
CA LEU A 90 -21.93 1.03 -4.22
C LEU A 90 -21.81 1.93 -2.97
N GLY A 91 -22.95 2.34 -2.38
CA GLY A 91 -22.97 3.11 -1.14
C GLY A 91 -22.28 4.47 -1.27
N ASP A 92 -21.50 4.86 -0.25
CA ASP A 92 -20.77 6.13 -0.21
C ASP A 92 -19.34 6.04 -0.77
N CYS A 93 -18.98 4.90 -1.37
CA CYS A 93 -17.64 4.64 -1.91
C CYS A 93 -16.50 4.83 -0.89
N THR A 94 -16.82 4.72 0.40
CA THR A 94 -15.82 4.57 1.45
C THR A 94 -15.51 3.09 1.61
N GLN A 95 -14.23 2.73 1.67
CA GLN A 95 -13.89 1.51 2.36
C GLN A 95 -14.00 1.83 3.84
N GLU A 96 -14.78 1.06 4.59
CA GLU A 96 -14.46 0.85 6.00
C GLU A 96 -13.13 0.10 6.01
N GLN A 97 -12.03 0.84 5.82
CA GLN A 97 -10.76 0.46 6.37
C GLN A 97 -11.10 0.25 7.85
N ASN A 98 -11.05 -1.00 8.32
CA ASN A 98 -10.99 -1.21 9.74
C ASN A 98 -9.73 -0.45 10.17
N GLU A 99 -9.87 0.78 10.67
CA GLU A 99 -8.74 1.62 11.09
C GLU A 99 -7.92 0.99 12.23
N ASN A 100 -8.37 -0.20 12.65
CA ASN A 100 -7.79 -1.07 13.65
C ASN A 100 -7.43 -2.46 13.07
N ASP A 101 -7.33 -2.65 11.76
CA ASP A 101 -6.87 -3.93 11.21
C ASP A 101 -5.36 -4.00 11.11
N ILE A 102 -4.77 -4.72 12.06
CA ILE A 102 -3.33 -4.95 12.16
C ILE A 102 -2.81 -6.02 11.20
N LEU A 103 -3.68 -6.85 10.62
CA LEU A 103 -3.25 -7.95 9.75
C LEU A 103 -2.54 -7.46 8.50
N GLY A 104 -1.52 -8.19 8.07
CA GLY A 104 -0.75 -7.88 6.86
C GLY A 104 0.73 -7.62 7.13
N THR A 105 1.38 -6.98 6.15
CA THR A 105 2.80 -6.65 6.18
C THR A 105 2.98 -5.16 6.39
N TRP A 106 3.93 -4.80 7.23
CA TRP A 106 4.24 -3.44 7.64
C TRP A 106 5.72 -3.20 7.41
N LEU A 107 6.06 -2.12 6.72
CA LEU A 107 7.43 -1.74 6.39
C LEU A 107 7.91 -0.64 7.33
N LEU A 108 9.13 -0.73 7.87
CA LEU A 108 9.73 0.38 8.61
C LEU A 108 9.96 1.55 7.66
N THR A 109 9.33 2.67 7.92
CA THR A 109 9.39 3.86 7.05
C THR A 109 9.97 5.08 7.76
N ALA A 110 9.98 5.09 9.09
CA ALA A 110 10.66 6.14 9.83
C ALA A 110 11.28 5.64 11.14
N TRP A 111 12.41 6.24 11.48
CA TRP A 111 13.06 6.10 12.78
C TRP A 111 13.32 7.49 13.33
N ILE A 112 12.46 7.94 14.25
CA ILE A 112 12.38 9.33 14.65
C ILE A 112 13.10 9.56 15.98
N GLY A 113 14.07 10.48 15.98
CA GLY A 113 14.65 11.09 17.17
C GLY A 113 13.99 12.43 17.54
N GLU A 114 14.35 12.98 18.70
CA GLU A 114 13.84 14.27 19.17
C GLU A 114 14.53 15.45 18.48
N GLU A 115 15.82 15.34 18.23
CA GLU A 115 16.65 16.37 17.60
C GLU A 115 17.25 15.85 16.27
N PRO A 116 17.45 16.72 15.28
CA PRO A 116 18.07 16.33 14.02
C PRO A 116 19.54 15.94 14.23
N VAL A 117 19.95 14.84 13.61
CA VAL A 117 21.34 14.35 13.62
C VAL A 117 21.78 14.13 12.18
N ASP A 118 22.98 14.59 11.83
CA ASP A 118 23.60 14.42 10.51
C ASP A 118 24.47 13.15 10.54
N LEU A 119 23.88 11.98 10.26
CA LEU A 119 24.61 10.70 10.37
C LEU A 119 25.42 10.37 9.12
N ASN A 120 25.07 10.96 7.97
CA ASN A 120 25.79 10.76 6.70
C ASN A 120 26.86 11.84 6.42
N ASN A 121 26.96 12.85 7.28
CA ASN A 121 27.87 13.99 7.21
C ASN A 121 27.74 14.80 5.90
N ASP A 122 26.51 15.00 5.41
CA ASP A 122 26.24 15.82 4.23
C ASP A 122 26.06 17.32 4.53
N GLY A 123 26.05 17.68 5.82
CA GLY A 123 25.88 19.02 6.35
C GLY A 123 24.44 19.36 6.72
N THR A 124 23.49 18.43 6.60
CA THR A 124 22.08 18.61 6.96
C THR A 124 21.56 17.42 7.75
N GLY A 125 21.35 17.59 9.07
CA GLY A 125 20.72 16.54 9.87
C GLY A 125 19.20 16.45 9.73
N SER A 126 18.66 15.25 9.90
CA SER A 126 17.23 14.95 9.94
C SER A 126 16.82 14.36 11.28
N THR A 127 15.57 14.58 11.67
CA THR A 127 14.94 13.88 12.80
C THR A 127 14.57 12.45 12.44
N ASN A 128 14.43 12.14 11.14
CA ASN A 128 14.23 10.79 10.66
C ASN A 128 15.58 10.17 10.31
N PHE A 129 16.11 9.33 11.18
CA PHE A 129 17.44 8.76 11.02
C PHE A 129 17.55 7.83 9.81
N LEU A 130 16.44 7.31 9.27
CA LEU A 130 16.46 6.55 8.02
C LEU A 130 16.75 7.42 6.78
N GLU A 131 16.61 8.74 6.87
CA GLU A 131 17.04 9.67 5.81
C GLU A 131 18.55 9.93 5.87
N GLU A 132 19.16 9.63 7.02
CA GLU A 132 20.56 9.89 7.34
C GLU A 132 21.43 8.63 7.21
N MET A 133 20.84 7.47 6.88
CA MET A 133 21.55 6.22 6.69
C MET A 133 20.91 5.34 5.62
N ASP A 134 21.73 4.57 4.90
CA ASP A 134 21.26 3.55 3.94
C ASP A 134 21.05 2.17 4.60
N CYS A 135 20.78 2.14 5.91
CA CYS A 135 20.51 0.91 6.66
C CYS A 135 18.99 0.69 6.83
N TYR A 136 18.59 -0.48 7.34
CA TYR A 136 17.19 -0.82 7.63
C TYR A 136 16.27 -0.77 6.40
N ASN A 137 16.80 -1.21 5.25
CA ASN A 137 16.06 -1.22 4.00
C ASN A 137 15.23 -2.51 3.86
N ASN A 138 13.90 -2.37 3.84
CA ASN A 138 12.95 -3.50 3.78
C ASN A 138 12.80 -4.29 5.10
N GLU A 139 12.98 -3.60 6.23
CA GLU A 139 12.60 -4.13 7.54
C GLU A 139 11.09 -4.29 7.64
N THR A 140 10.61 -5.48 7.98
CA THR A 140 9.16 -5.74 7.98
C THR A 140 8.64 -6.41 9.24
N LEU A 141 7.41 -6.08 9.60
CA LEU A 141 6.58 -6.81 10.55
C LEU A 141 5.42 -7.46 9.80
N VAL A 142 5.14 -8.72 10.08
CA VAL A 142 4.03 -9.48 9.51
C VAL A 142 3.11 -9.94 10.63
N PHE A 143 1.82 -9.62 10.55
CA PHE A 143 0.79 -10.04 11.50
C PHE A 143 -0.18 -11.02 10.83
N ASN A 144 -0.30 -12.22 11.41
CA ASN A 144 -1.17 -13.30 10.93
C ASN A 144 -2.47 -13.39 11.74
N ASP A 145 -3.52 -13.92 11.12
CA ASP A 145 -4.87 -14.07 11.70
C ASP A 145 -4.94 -15.03 12.88
N ASP A 146 -3.94 -15.89 13.07
CA ASP A 146 -3.84 -16.86 14.15
C ASP A 146 -3.25 -16.29 15.46
N GLY A 147 -2.98 -14.97 15.50
CA GLY A 147 -2.37 -14.29 16.64
C GLY A 147 -0.85 -14.43 16.71
N THR A 148 -0.21 -14.92 15.64
CA THR A 148 1.24 -14.95 15.48
C THR A 148 1.71 -13.89 14.50
N GLY A 149 3.01 -13.60 14.50
CA GLY A 149 3.63 -12.71 13.55
C GLY A 149 5.14 -12.88 13.52
N ALA A 150 5.79 -12.19 12.59
CA ALA A 150 7.23 -12.24 12.41
C ALA A 150 7.81 -10.84 12.17
N SER A 151 8.91 -10.54 12.83
CA SER A 151 9.79 -9.43 12.50
C SER A 151 10.91 -9.94 11.62
N ILE A 152 11.13 -9.30 10.49
CA ILE A 152 12.14 -9.68 9.50
C ILE A 152 13.14 -8.52 9.43
N SER A 153 14.36 -8.80 9.89
CA SER A 153 15.48 -7.88 9.83
C SER A 153 16.41 -8.20 8.68
N THR A 154 16.75 -7.17 7.91
CA THR A 154 17.63 -7.24 6.74
C THR A 154 18.96 -6.55 6.97
N SER A 155 19.04 -5.67 7.97
CA SER A 155 20.28 -4.99 8.36
C SER A 155 20.16 -4.31 9.71
N TYR A 156 21.31 -4.05 10.34
CA TYR A 156 21.41 -3.11 11.46
C TYR A 156 22.53 -2.08 11.21
N ALA A 157 22.37 -0.90 11.80
CA ALA A 157 23.39 0.14 11.80
C ALA A 157 24.35 -0.04 12.97
N ASP A 158 25.64 -0.09 12.68
CA ASP A 158 26.72 0.07 13.67
C ASP A 158 27.21 1.52 13.60
N ILE A 159 26.95 2.30 14.65
CA ILE A 159 27.20 3.75 14.67
C ILE A 159 28.36 4.06 15.62
N GLU A 160 29.45 4.56 15.06
CA GLU A 160 30.60 5.09 15.79
C GLU A 160 30.57 6.62 15.82
N ILE A 161 30.89 7.20 16.97
CA ILE A 161 30.88 8.66 17.20
C ILE A 161 32.29 9.11 17.54
N PHE A 162 32.77 10.14 16.85
CA PHE A 162 34.07 10.76 17.04
C PHE A 162 33.90 12.21 17.48
N LEU A 163 34.76 12.69 18.38
CA LEU A 163 34.85 14.13 18.66
C LEU A 163 35.70 14.77 17.57
N ASP A 164 35.26 15.90 17.01
CA ASP A 164 36.09 16.66 16.08
C ASP A 164 37.36 17.14 16.83
N PRO A 165 38.57 16.78 16.35
CA PRO A 165 39.82 17.18 16.98
C PRO A 165 40.07 18.70 16.94
N ASP A 166 39.46 19.42 16.00
CA ASP A 166 39.57 20.86 15.82
C ASP A 166 38.42 21.63 16.53
N ASN A 167 37.30 20.96 16.85
CA ASN A 167 36.15 21.53 17.55
C ASN A 167 35.53 20.55 18.57
N SER A 168 35.82 20.74 19.86
CA SER A 168 35.32 19.86 20.93
C SER A 168 33.81 19.91 21.19
N GLU A 169 33.07 20.73 20.44
CA GLU A 169 31.60 20.83 20.48
C GLU A 169 30.93 20.17 19.27
N GLU A 170 31.71 19.61 18.33
CA GLU A 170 31.24 18.98 17.10
C GLU A 170 31.59 17.48 17.11
N PHE A 171 30.65 16.67 16.62
CA PHE A 171 30.78 15.21 16.59
C PHE A 171 30.68 14.74 15.15
N ASP A 172 31.60 13.86 14.75
CA ASP A 172 31.55 13.13 13.48
C ASP A 172 30.95 11.75 13.70
N PHE A 173 30.11 11.29 12.78
CA PHE A 173 29.52 9.96 12.82
C PHE A 173 30.10 9.07 11.73
N THR A 174 30.25 7.79 12.03
CA THR A 174 30.45 6.74 11.03
C THR A 174 29.35 5.71 11.21
N VAL A 175 28.58 5.48 10.15
CA VAL A 175 27.54 4.46 10.11
C VAL A 175 28.00 3.32 9.20
N ASP A 176 28.12 2.12 9.75
CA ASP A 176 28.32 0.89 8.97
C ASP A 176 27.01 0.10 8.94
N CYS A 177 26.49 -0.17 7.74
CA CYS A 177 25.28 -0.96 7.56
C CYS A 177 25.65 -2.43 7.44
N ILE A 178 25.41 -3.20 8.49
CA ILE A 178 25.66 -4.63 8.50
C ILE A 178 24.41 -5.35 7.99
N LEU A 179 24.52 -5.96 6.81
CA LEU A 179 23.45 -6.77 6.25
C LEU A 179 23.25 -8.06 7.04
N GLU A 180 21.99 -8.38 7.29
CA GLU A 180 21.56 -9.62 7.90
C GLU A 180 20.30 -10.17 7.24
N ASN A 181 19.86 -11.32 7.73
CA ASN A 181 18.58 -11.90 7.35
C ASN A 181 18.09 -12.70 8.54
N GLU A 182 17.57 -11.97 9.52
CA GLU A 182 17.05 -12.54 10.75
C GLU A 182 15.52 -12.50 10.73
N THR A 183 14.91 -13.53 11.30
CA THR A 183 13.46 -13.56 11.48
C THR A 183 13.16 -13.93 12.91
N THR A 184 12.53 -13.00 13.63
CA THR A 184 12.09 -13.19 15.01
C THR A 184 10.59 -13.39 15.04
N GLN A 185 10.16 -14.55 15.52
CA GLN A 185 8.75 -14.87 15.67
C GLN A 185 8.20 -14.22 16.95
N PHE A 186 6.97 -13.71 16.87
CA PHE A 186 6.25 -13.14 18.00
C PHE A 186 4.78 -13.58 18.03
N THR A 187 4.15 -13.43 19.18
CA THR A 187 2.69 -13.47 19.32
C THR A 187 2.16 -12.07 19.54
N TRP A 188 0.92 -11.79 19.17
CA TRP A 188 0.34 -10.48 19.35
C TRP A 188 -1.12 -10.53 19.83
N THR A 189 -1.53 -9.46 20.50
CA THR A 189 -2.92 -9.19 20.89
C THR A 189 -3.26 -7.74 20.60
N GLN A 190 -4.53 -7.44 20.41
CA GLN A 190 -5.01 -6.09 20.14
C GLN A 190 -6.13 -5.69 21.11
N ASP A 191 -5.98 -4.51 21.73
CA ASP A 191 -7.01 -3.85 22.53
C ASP A 191 -7.22 -2.42 22.00
N GLY A 192 -8.27 -2.26 21.19
CA GLY A 192 -8.51 -1.02 20.45
C GLY A 192 -7.32 -0.70 19.52
N ASN A 193 -6.68 0.44 19.76
CA ASN A 193 -5.55 0.93 18.98
C ASN A 193 -4.20 0.47 19.52
N ILE A 194 -4.17 -0.30 20.63
CA ILE A 194 -2.92 -0.80 21.19
C ILE A 194 -2.70 -2.24 20.71
N ILE A 195 -1.57 -2.47 20.04
CA ILE A 195 -1.08 -3.79 19.67
C ILE A 195 0.02 -4.16 20.64
N THR A 196 -0.12 -5.28 21.32
CA THR A 196 0.91 -5.81 22.21
C THR A 196 1.57 -7.00 21.55
N THR A 197 2.85 -6.90 21.19
CA THR A 197 3.65 -8.02 20.69
C THR A 197 4.43 -8.66 21.84
N THR A 198 4.71 -9.96 21.75
CA THR A 198 5.57 -10.67 22.70
C THR A 198 6.45 -11.64 21.96
N ASP A 199 7.76 -11.51 22.16
CA ASP A 199 8.80 -12.31 21.52
C ASP A 199 9.80 -12.85 22.55
N VAL A 200 11.01 -13.20 22.09
CA VAL A 200 12.10 -13.70 22.94
C VAL A 200 12.77 -12.61 23.79
N PHE A 201 12.61 -11.34 23.42
CA PHE A 201 13.22 -10.17 24.05
C PHE A 201 12.28 -9.50 25.04
N GLY A 202 10.97 -9.63 24.87
CA GLY A 202 10.00 -9.14 25.85
C GLY A 202 8.62 -8.91 25.27
N THR A 203 7.89 -8.02 25.93
CA THR A 203 6.57 -7.56 25.51
C THR A 203 6.67 -6.08 25.17
N PHE A 204 6.12 -5.70 24.02
CA PHE A 204 6.18 -4.34 23.49
C PHE A 204 4.79 -3.88 23.08
N ASP A 205 4.43 -2.67 23.49
CA ASP A 205 3.17 -2.04 23.08
C ASP A 205 3.43 -1.09 21.91
N TRP A 206 2.52 -1.14 20.95
CA TRP A 206 2.51 -0.36 19.73
C TRP A 206 1.18 0.36 19.61
N THR A 207 1.20 1.55 19.01
CA THR A 207 0.01 2.34 18.72
C THR A 207 -0.31 2.21 17.24
N LEU A 208 -1.53 1.76 16.94
CA LEU A 208 -2.09 1.64 15.60
C LEU A 208 -3.00 2.84 15.32
N GLU A 209 -2.69 3.57 14.26
CA GLU A 209 -3.45 4.71 13.76
C GLU A 209 -3.57 4.62 12.23
N GLY A 210 -4.68 4.04 11.75
CA GLY A 210 -4.89 3.79 10.32
C GLY A 210 -3.80 2.89 9.74
N ASN A 211 -3.06 3.39 8.76
CA ASN A 211 -1.95 2.67 8.12
C ASN A 211 -0.58 2.90 8.79
N THR A 212 -0.57 3.42 10.02
CA THR A 212 0.65 3.67 10.80
C THR A 212 0.67 2.83 12.07
N LEU A 213 1.75 2.10 12.28
CA LEU A 213 2.04 1.38 13.51
C LEU A 213 3.31 1.95 14.13
N SER A 214 3.26 2.41 15.38
CA SER A 214 4.41 3.05 16.01
C SER A 214 4.66 2.56 17.43
N THR A 215 5.92 2.62 17.86
CA THR A 215 6.30 2.41 19.26
C THR A 215 7.41 3.37 19.62
N THR A 216 7.40 3.85 20.86
CA THR A 216 8.45 4.72 21.39
C THR A 216 9.25 3.95 22.42
N ILE A 217 10.56 3.90 22.21
CA ILE A 217 11.53 3.37 23.16
C ILE A 217 12.09 4.56 23.95
N PRO A 218 11.72 4.70 25.24
CA PRO A 218 12.26 5.75 26.08
C PRO A 218 13.77 5.62 26.22
N GLU A 219 14.49 6.74 26.16
CA GLU A 219 15.96 6.77 26.21
C GLU A 219 16.62 5.84 25.16
N GLY A 220 15.93 5.57 24.05
CA GLY A 220 16.35 4.61 23.03
C GLY A 220 17.66 5.01 22.34
N PHE A 221 18.00 6.30 22.33
CA PHE A 221 19.26 6.81 21.83
C PHE A 221 20.07 7.41 22.97
N THR A 222 21.26 6.87 23.21
CA THR A 222 22.16 7.35 24.25
C THR A 222 23.58 7.46 23.71
N VAL A 223 24.19 8.63 23.89
CA VAL A 223 25.62 8.85 23.58
C VAL A 223 26.40 8.86 24.89
N ILE A 224 27.34 7.92 25.04
CA ILE A 224 28.16 7.77 26.24
C ILE A 224 29.63 8.02 25.89
N ASN A 225 30.30 8.87 26.66
CA ASN A 225 31.74 9.00 26.60
C ASN A 225 32.40 7.72 27.15
N THR A 226 33.18 7.04 26.31
CA THR A 226 33.79 5.75 26.65
C THR A 226 34.96 5.87 27.64
N GLU A 227 35.54 7.06 27.84
CA GLU A 227 36.65 7.27 28.77
C GLU A 227 36.20 7.43 30.22
N ASP A 228 35.06 8.12 30.47
CA ASP A 228 34.58 8.44 31.81
C ASP A 228 33.15 7.96 32.11
N ALA A 229 32.51 7.29 31.14
CA ALA A 229 31.14 6.78 31.22
C ALA A 229 30.07 7.86 31.45
N THR A 230 30.37 9.13 31.12
CA THR A 230 29.38 10.21 31.17
C THR A 230 28.40 10.11 30.00
N VAL A 231 27.13 10.38 30.27
CA VAL A 231 26.08 10.41 29.23
C VAL A 231 25.99 11.83 28.69
N ASN A 232 26.23 11.99 27.40
CA ASN A 232 26.21 13.30 26.71
C ASN A 232 24.84 13.65 26.17
N THR A 233 24.12 12.65 25.67
CA THR A 233 22.79 12.82 25.06
C THR A 233 21.93 11.62 25.39
N ILE A 234 20.66 11.87 25.72
CA ILE A 234 19.61 10.87 25.86
C ILE A 234 18.40 11.44 25.14
N GLN A 235 17.81 10.67 24.25
CA GLN A 235 16.52 11.00 23.65
C GLN A 235 15.70 9.73 23.41
N ASP A 236 14.40 9.92 23.36
CA ASP A 236 13.46 8.87 22.99
C ASP A 236 13.58 8.56 21.50
N LEU A 237 13.29 7.31 21.13
CA LEU A 237 13.27 6.87 19.74
C LEU A 237 11.90 6.32 19.39
N THR A 238 11.30 6.83 18.33
CA THR A 238 10.03 6.30 17.80
C THR A 238 10.28 5.56 16.51
N PHE A 239 9.88 4.29 16.47
CA PHE A 239 9.85 3.49 15.24
C PHE A 239 8.47 3.62 14.63
N VAL A 240 8.42 3.82 13.32
CA VAL A 240 7.17 3.97 12.55
C VAL A 240 7.18 3.00 11.39
N TYR A 241 6.16 2.16 11.36
CA TYR A 241 5.90 1.24 10.28
C TYR A 241 4.64 1.65 9.51
N THR A 242 4.66 1.45 8.19
CA THR A 242 3.53 1.72 7.30
C THR A 242 3.03 0.43 6.65
N LYS A 243 1.71 0.23 6.66
CA LYS A 243 1.05 -0.93 6.02
C LYS A 243 1.37 -0.97 4.52
N GLN A 244 1.59 -2.17 3.98
CA GLN A 244 1.96 -2.44 2.57
C GLN A 244 0.82 -3.05 1.76
#